data_AF-A0A6N7PVP4-F1
#
_entry.id   AF-A0A6N7PVP4-F1
#
_cell.length_a   1.000
_cell.length_b   1.000
_cell.length_c   1.000
_cell.angle_alpha   90.00
_cell.angle_beta   90.00
_cell.angle_gamma   90.00
#
_symmetry.space_group_name_H-M   'P 1'
#
loop_
_entity.id
_entity.type
_entity.pdbx_description
1 polymer ?
#
loop_
_entity_poly.entity_id
_entity_poly.type
_entity_poly.pdbx_seq_one_letter_code
_entity_poly.pdbx_strand_id
1 'polypeptide(L)'
;MRSWNTPAAFVLAAALPLGCAGRAALDPTLGDEDAGADASVPPIEASPPPAAARADKLDLLLVVDNSRNLDAAQGLLVETLPYLLDRLTRPACVNGFGTIVSETESVDEPCPIGVRDFAPVTDIHIGVISTSIGGHGADICSPTSATFDPTANDRARLLSRAASGGAVPTWQNKGFLAWDPAQVMDPPGDADLGSFGAKLAEMVGGVGTKGCGYEAQLESIYRFLVDPEPYLDITVDGNKAVPSGVDDVLLQQRADFLRPDSLVAVLLLTDEDDCSTRDGGQYYVVNQAVGADGKPFRMPRARSVCAASPDDPCCVSCAQTTPAGCVPAESDPACATPAEPLEDPINLRCFDQKRRFGIDFLYPISRYVDGFGSKVVANRAGELVVNPLYEGGRPSELVFFAGILGVPWQDVAVDPKALATGVRPAMEIDWRLVLGDPETGEPPADPLMLPSIDPREGFHPLTGAPVAPPSASSALENPINGHERVIEGRDDLQYACIYPLRVPKACMGQPDCECAGVDAPTNPLCQNPDGSYGATQRFARAVPATRPLAVMKELGTQAVVASICADKVGSPAQPTFGYRPAVDVLLRSIRRRLASPDG
;
A
#
# COMPACT_ATOMS: atom_id res chain seq x y z
N MET A 1 -51.19 -9.68 23.37
CA MET A 1 -52.59 -10.18 23.40
C MET A 1 -53.50 -8.99 23.13
N ARG A 2 -54.44 -8.95 22.20
CA ARG A 2 -55.03 -9.85 21.21
C ARG A 2 -55.81 -8.88 20.29
N SER A 3 -55.53 -8.83 18.99
CA SER A 3 -56.33 -9.48 17.92
C SER A 3 -57.64 -8.72 17.62
N TRP A 4 -58.18 -8.52 16.41
CA TRP A 4 -57.99 -9.07 15.07
C TRP A 4 -59.17 -8.58 14.19
N ASN A 5 -59.12 -8.89 12.90
CA ASN A 5 -60.25 -9.24 11.99
C ASN A 5 -60.98 -8.18 11.15
N THR A 6 -60.70 -8.27 9.85
CA THR A 6 -61.64 -8.15 8.70
C THR A 6 -62.81 -9.14 8.77
N PRO A 7 -63.89 -8.90 7.98
CA PRO A 7 -64.30 -9.91 7.00
C PRO A 7 -64.79 -9.34 5.64
N ALA A 8 -64.77 -10.24 4.65
CA ALA A 8 -65.24 -10.13 3.27
C ALA A 8 -66.75 -10.47 3.13
N ALA A 9 -67.36 -10.19 1.96
CA ALA A 9 -68.11 -11.18 1.14
C ALA A 9 -68.86 -10.61 -0.12
N PHE A 10 -68.64 -11.29 -1.27
CA PHE A 10 -69.61 -11.83 -2.29
C PHE A 10 -70.47 -10.86 -3.18
N VAL A 11 -70.78 -11.05 -4.50
CA VAL A 11 -70.44 -12.06 -5.56
C VAL A 11 -71.10 -11.79 -6.97
N LEU A 12 -70.52 -12.39 -8.05
CA LEU A 12 -71.04 -12.84 -9.40
C LEU A 12 -71.52 -11.81 -10.47
N ALA A 13 -71.43 -12.01 -11.81
CA ALA A 13 -71.09 -13.11 -12.75
C ALA A 13 -70.78 -12.49 -14.17
N ALA A 14 -69.77 -12.93 -14.95
CA ALA A 14 -69.73 -13.96 -16.02
C ALA A 14 -70.09 -13.52 -17.46
N ALA A 15 -69.18 -13.74 -18.43
CA ALA A 15 -69.37 -14.59 -19.65
C ALA A 15 -68.21 -14.45 -20.68
N LEU A 16 -67.80 -15.60 -21.25
CA LEU A 16 -66.89 -15.87 -22.39
C LEU A 16 -67.71 -16.54 -23.51
N PRO A 17 -67.31 -16.57 -24.81
CA PRO A 17 -66.52 -17.72 -25.32
C PRO A 17 -65.62 -17.53 -26.59
N LEU A 18 -64.55 -18.35 -26.62
CA LEU A 18 -63.93 -19.20 -27.70
C LEU A 18 -63.80 -18.79 -29.20
N GLY A 19 -62.63 -19.14 -29.80
CA GLY A 19 -62.54 -19.69 -31.17
C GLY A 19 -61.16 -19.62 -31.88
N CYS A 20 -60.60 -20.78 -32.30
CA CYS A 20 -59.22 -21.03 -32.81
C CYS A 20 -58.98 -20.96 -34.35
N ALA A 21 -57.68 -20.93 -34.74
CA ALA A 21 -56.99 -21.50 -35.94
C ALA A 21 -57.27 -20.89 -37.35
N GLY A 22 -56.38 -20.82 -38.35
CA GLY A 22 -54.96 -21.18 -38.56
C GLY A 22 -54.55 -21.01 -40.05
N ARG A 23 -53.25 -20.77 -40.30
CA ARG A 23 -52.37 -21.03 -41.49
C ARG A 23 -52.66 -20.49 -42.94
N ALA A 24 -51.62 -19.78 -43.42
CA ALA A 24 -50.89 -19.88 -44.71
C ALA A 24 -51.44 -19.22 -46.00
N ALA A 25 -50.68 -18.26 -46.57
CA ALA A 25 -49.89 -18.40 -47.82
C ALA A 25 -49.44 -17.05 -48.45
N LEU A 26 -48.11 -16.94 -48.69
CA LEU A 26 -47.40 -16.35 -49.84
C LEU A 26 -47.27 -14.81 -50.03
N ASP A 27 -46.00 -14.38 -49.92
CA ASP A 27 -45.22 -13.25 -50.50
C ASP A 27 -45.48 -13.00 -52.01
N PRO A 28 -45.07 -11.89 -52.70
CA PRO A 28 -44.31 -10.69 -52.30
C PRO A 28 -44.86 -9.32 -52.79
N THR A 29 -44.36 -8.22 -52.20
CA THR A 29 -43.58 -7.13 -52.83
C THR A 29 -43.64 -5.84 -52.00
N LEU A 30 -42.47 -5.46 -51.45
CA LEU A 30 -41.86 -4.11 -51.38
C LEU A 30 -42.82 -2.91 -51.34
N GLY A 31 -42.75 -1.99 -50.38
CA GLY A 31 -41.78 -1.72 -49.34
C GLY A 31 -42.14 -0.35 -48.77
N ASP A 32 -42.03 -0.17 -47.47
CA ASP A 32 -42.13 1.14 -46.83
C ASP A 32 -41.07 1.23 -45.74
N GLU A 33 -40.49 2.42 -45.72
CA GLU A 33 -39.50 2.94 -44.80
C GLU A 33 -40.05 3.00 -43.37
N ASP A 34 -39.11 2.91 -42.40
CA ASP A 34 -39.14 3.52 -41.05
C ASP A 34 -39.07 2.54 -39.86
N ALA A 35 -37.84 2.29 -39.39
CA ALA A 35 -37.45 2.18 -37.98
C ALA A 35 -35.92 2.12 -37.86
N GLY A 36 -35.37 3.04 -37.07
CA GLY A 36 -33.95 3.38 -36.96
C GLY A 36 -33.00 2.26 -36.52
N ALA A 37 -31.74 2.46 -36.90
CA ALA A 37 -30.62 1.54 -36.76
C ALA A 37 -30.33 1.15 -35.31
N ASP A 38 -30.39 -0.16 -35.09
CA ASP A 38 -29.81 -0.86 -33.96
C ASP A 38 -28.26 -0.80 -34.08
N ALA A 39 -27.61 -0.14 -33.12
CA ALA A 39 -26.16 -0.09 -33.05
C ALA A 39 -25.65 -1.48 -32.63
N SER A 40 -25.41 -2.32 -33.62
CA SER A 40 -24.73 -3.61 -33.46
C SER A 40 -23.42 -3.41 -32.72
N VAL A 41 -23.39 -3.95 -31.49
CA VAL A 41 -22.18 -4.15 -30.69
C VAL A 41 -21.20 -4.97 -31.53
N PRO A 42 -19.97 -4.49 -31.81
CA PRO A 42 -19.00 -5.30 -32.52
C PRO A 42 -18.69 -6.54 -31.66
N PRO A 43 -18.63 -7.75 -32.25
CA PRO A 43 -18.21 -8.93 -31.53
C PRO A 43 -16.80 -8.69 -30.97
N ILE A 44 -16.65 -8.94 -29.66
CA ILE A 44 -15.33 -9.04 -29.02
C ILE A 44 -14.55 -10.08 -29.83
N GLU A 45 -13.57 -9.64 -30.60
CA GLU A 45 -12.65 -10.56 -31.26
C GLU A 45 -11.97 -11.39 -30.17
N ALA A 46 -12.34 -12.67 -30.11
CA ALA A 46 -11.68 -13.70 -29.32
C ALA A 46 -10.35 -14.11 -29.97
N SER A 47 -9.53 -13.12 -30.32
CA SER A 47 -8.13 -13.31 -30.62
C SER A 47 -7.40 -13.33 -29.27
N PRO A 48 -6.61 -14.37 -28.95
CA PRO A 48 -5.71 -14.28 -27.81
C PRO A 48 -4.85 -13.03 -28.02
N PRO A 49 -4.60 -12.19 -26.99
CA PRO A 49 -3.61 -11.15 -27.11
C PRO A 49 -2.31 -11.78 -27.66
N PRO A 50 -1.55 -11.07 -28.53
CA PRO A 50 -0.32 -11.59 -29.10
C PRO A 50 0.50 -12.21 -27.96
N ALA A 51 0.98 -13.45 -28.15
CA ALA A 51 1.60 -14.30 -27.13
C ALA A 51 2.18 -13.43 -26.00
N ALA A 52 1.36 -13.22 -24.98
CA ALA A 52 1.62 -12.19 -23.98
C ALA A 52 3.01 -12.41 -23.43
N ALA A 53 3.76 -11.34 -23.14
CA ALA A 53 4.98 -11.45 -22.34
C ALA A 53 4.64 -12.31 -21.12
N ARG A 54 5.14 -13.55 -21.13
CA ARG A 54 4.98 -14.53 -20.08
C ARG A 54 6.37 -14.85 -19.60
N ALA A 55 6.50 -15.00 -18.29
CA ALA A 55 7.73 -15.45 -17.64
C ALA A 55 7.47 -16.79 -16.96
N ASP A 56 8.49 -17.65 -17.00
CA ASP A 56 8.64 -18.84 -16.16
C ASP A 56 9.39 -18.52 -14.85
N LYS A 57 10.02 -17.33 -14.77
CA LYS A 57 10.79 -16.81 -13.64
C LYS A 57 10.06 -15.69 -12.91
N LEU A 58 10.26 -15.61 -11.59
CA LEU A 58 9.72 -14.56 -10.73
C LEU A 58 10.82 -13.91 -9.87
N ASP A 59 10.94 -12.60 -9.92
CA ASP A 59 11.71 -11.80 -8.97
C ASP A 59 10.71 -11.06 -8.05
N LEU A 60 10.61 -11.49 -6.80
CA LEU A 60 9.72 -10.92 -5.79
C LEU A 60 10.53 -10.06 -4.80
N LEU A 61 10.21 -8.77 -4.74
CA LEU A 61 10.78 -7.86 -3.75
C LEU A 61 9.74 -7.60 -2.65
N LEU A 62 10.04 -8.02 -1.43
CA LEU A 62 9.27 -7.64 -0.25
C LEU A 62 9.83 -6.33 0.32
N VAL A 63 8.99 -5.32 0.43
CA VAL A 63 9.31 -4.03 1.05
C VAL A 63 8.51 -3.94 2.34
N VAL A 64 9.20 -4.06 3.46
CA VAL A 64 8.57 -4.18 4.76
C VAL A 64 8.88 -2.94 5.55
N ASP A 65 7.83 -2.23 5.91
CA ASP A 65 7.94 -1.07 6.76
C ASP A 65 8.37 -1.46 8.18
N ASN A 66 9.33 -0.70 8.73
CA ASN A 66 9.99 -0.97 10.00
C ASN A 66 9.71 0.08 11.07
N SER A 67 8.58 0.79 10.95
CA SER A 67 7.99 1.62 12.00
C SER A 67 7.70 0.83 13.27
N ARG A 68 7.67 1.54 14.41
CA ARG A 68 7.67 0.96 15.77
C ARG A 68 6.45 0.10 16.11
N ASN A 69 5.33 0.38 15.45
CA ASN A 69 4.01 -0.21 15.67
C ASN A 69 3.68 -1.38 14.72
N LEU A 70 4.62 -1.80 13.87
CA LEU A 70 4.37 -2.80 12.82
C LEU A 70 4.66 -4.26 13.17
N ASP A 71 5.03 -4.57 14.41
CA ASP A 71 5.30 -5.96 14.84
C ASP A 71 4.10 -6.89 14.60
N ALA A 72 2.88 -6.41 14.82
CA ALA A 72 1.66 -7.19 14.58
C ALA A 72 1.43 -7.46 13.09
N ALA A 73 1.65 -6.45 12.24
CA ALA A 73 1.51 -6.57 10.79
C ALA A 73 2.59 -7.48 10.21
N GLN A 74 3.85 -7.29 10.59
CA GLN A 74 4.96 -8.14 10.17
C GLN A 74 4.73 -9.60 10.59
N GLY A 75 4.22 -9.84 11.80
CA GLY A 75 3.84 -11.19 12.26
C GLY A 75 2.75 -11.84 11.39
N LEU A 76 1.71 -11.08 11.01
CA LEU A 76 0.69 -11.56 10.09
C LEU A 76 1.24 -11.85 8.69
N LEU A 77 2.18 -11.02 8.20
CA LEU A 77 2.88 -11.28 6.95
C LEU A 77 3.68 -12.57 7.04
N VAL A 78 4.52 -12.75 8.07
CA VAL A 78 5.32 -13.96 8.30
C VAL A 78 4.46 -15.22 8.26
N GLU A 79 3.28 -15.20 8.88
CA GLU A 79 2.36 -16.35 8.87
C GLU A 79 1.56 -16.50 7.56
N THR A 80 1.52 -15.46 6.73
CA THR A 80 0.91 -15.51 5.39
C THR A 80 1.89 -16.02 4.33
N LEU A 81 3.20 -15.82 4.50
CA LEU A 81 4.22 -16.21 3.52
C LEU A 81 4.18 -17.69 3.10
N PRO A 82 3.96 -18.67 4.01
CA PRO A 82 3.78 -20.06 3.59
C PRO A 82 2.66 -20.24 2.58
N TYR A 83 1.55 -19.49 2.71
CA TYR A 83 0.46 -19.53 1.74
C TYR A 83 0.89 -18.91 0.39
N LEU A 84 1.59 -17.78 0.39
CA LEU A 84 2.13 -17.19 -0.85
C LEU A 84 3.04 -18.16 -1.59
N LEU A 85 4.01 -18.74 -0.89
CA LEU A 85 4.98 -19.68 -1.46
C LEU A 85 4.29 -20.95 -1.97
N ASP A 86 3.35 -21.47 -1.19
CA ASP A 86 2.56 -22.63 -1.59
C ASP A 86 1.78 -22.37 -2.88
N ARG A 87 1.13 -21.21 -2.99
CA ARG A 87 0.30 -20.87 -4.15
C ARG A 87 1.11 -20.55 -5.41
N LEU A 88 2.35 -20.09 -5.27
CA LEU A 88 3.28 -19.90 -6.39
C LEU A 88 3.86 -21.23 -6.89
N THR A 89 4.24 -22.12 -5.96
CA THR A 89 4.94 -23.38 -6.28
C THR A 89 3.98 -24.56 -6.51
N ARG A 90 2.77 -24.48 -5.97
CA ARG A 90 1.65 -25.43 -6.15
C ARG A 90 0.37 -24.64 -6.47
N PRO A 91 0.23 -24.08 -7.68
CA PRO A 91 -0.91 -23.25 -8.03
C PRO A 91 -2.21 -24.05 -7.98
N ALA A 92 -3.26 -23.48 -7.38
CA ALA A 92 -4.53 -24.19 -7.28
C ALA A 92 -5.31 -24.20 -8.59
N CYS A 93 -6.44 -24.89 -8.55
CA CYS A 93 -7.35 -25.03 -9.66
C CYS A 93 -8.42 -23.94 -9.60
N VAL A 94 -8.62 -23.28 -10.73
CA VAL A 94 -9.56 -22.18 -10.90
C VAL A 94 -10.62 -22.49 -11.94
N ASN A 95 -11.75 -21.80 -11.85
CA ASN A 95 -12.76 -21.78 -12.92
C ASN A 95 -12.40 -20.75 -14.02
N GLY A 96 -13.25 -20.61 -15.04
CA GLY A 96 -13.05 -19.64 -16.13
C GLY A 96 -12.99 -18.16 -15.72
N PHE A 97 -13.37 -17.84 -14.48
CA PHE A 97 -13.26 -16.49 -13.91
C PHE A 97 -11.99 -16.30 -13.08
N GLY A 98 -11.22 -17.37 -12.80
CA GLY A 98 -10.06 -17.31 -11.91
C GLY A 98 -10.40 -17.43 -10.43
N THR A 99 -11.61 -17.84 -10.08
CA THR A 99 -11.96 -18.17 -8.71
C THR A 99 -11.41 -19.56 -8.40
N ILE A 100 -10.78 -19.72 -7.23
CA ILE A 100 -10.29 -21.00 -6.73
C ILE A 100 -11.49 -21.94 -6.51
N VAL A 101 -11.43 -23.14 -7.08
CA VAL A 101 -12.48 -24.17 -6.97
C VAL A 101 -11.97 -25.48 -6.38
N SER A 102 -10.67 -25.77 -6.44
CA SER A 102 -10.04 -26.89 -5.75
C SER A 102 -8.52 -26.68 -5.62
N GLU A 103 -7.87 -27.44 -4.74
CA GLU A 103 -6.41 -27.48 -4.55
C GLU A 103 -5.91 -28.91 -4.78
N THR A 104 -4.61 -29.09 -5.04
CA THR A 104 -3.98 -30.40 -5.26
C THR A 104 -2.96 -30.71 -4.16
N GLU A 105 -2.81 -31.98 -3.79
CA GLU A 105 -1.82 -32.37 -2.76
C GLU A 105 -0.39 -32.29 -3.33
N SER A 106 -0.23 -32.52 -4.63
CA SER A 106 1.05 -32.38 -5.34
C SER A 106 0.93 -31.58 -6.64
N VAL A 107 2.07 -31.14 -7.19
CA VAL A 107 2.13 -30.39 -8.46
C VAL A 107 1.75 -31.24 -9.67
N ASP A 108 1.98 -32.55 -9.60
CA ASP A 108 1.76 -33.49 -10.69
C ASP A 108 0.31 -34.01 -10.76
N GLU A 109 -0.46 -33.80 -9.69
CA GLU A 109 -1.87 -34.20 -9.65
C GLU A 109 -2.72 -33.35 -10.60
N PRO A 110 -3.62 -33.96 -11.39
CA PRO A 110 -4.55 -33.21 -12.21
C PRO A 110 -5.57 -32.48 -11.35
N CYS A 111 -6.06 -31.34 -11.82
CA CYS A 111 -7.12 -30.59 -11.14
C CYS A 111 -8.40 -31.42 -11.01
N PRO A 112 -8.93 -31.66 -9.79
CA PRO A 112 -10.18 -32.37 -9.60
C PRO A 112 -11.36 -31.64 -10.26
N ILE A 113 -11.38 -30.31 -10.16
CA ILE A 113 -12.35 -29.42 -10.78
C ILE A 113 -11.64 -28.15 -11.24
N GLY A 114 -11.99 -27.64 -12.41
CA GLY A 114 -11.37 -26.45 -12.99
C GLY A 114 -10.07 -26.78 -13.71
N VAL A 115 -9.24 -25.76 -13.90
CA VAL A 115 -7.92 -25.87 -14.54
C VAL A 115 -6.87 -25.23 -13.63
N ARG A 116 -5.62 -25.70 -13.71
CA ARG A 116 -4.54 -25.12 -12.91
C ARG A 116 -4.35 -23.65 -13.31
N ASP A 117 -4.21 -22.75 -12.35
CA ASP A 117 -4.24 -21.30 -12.61
C ASP A 117 -3.05 -20.83 -13.48
N PHE A 118 -1.86 -21.39 -13.22
CA PHE A 118 -0.62 -21.19 -13.97
C PHE A 118 0.32 -22.38 -13.73
N ALA A 119 1.39 -22.51 -14.52
CA ALA A 119 2.41 -23.53 -14.28
C ALA A 119 3.12 -23.29 -12.94
N PRO A 120 3.44 -24.34 -12.14
CA PRO A 120 4.27 -24.21 -10.94
C PRO A 120 5.52 -23.36 -11.19
N VAL A 121 5.70 -22.30 -10.40
CA VAL A 121 6.91 -21.47 -10.54
C VAL A 121 8.06 -22.21 -9.86
N THR A 122 9.04 -22.61 -10.66
CA THR A 122 10.20 -23.38 -10.21
C THR A 122 11.47 -22.54 -10.13
N ASP A 123 11.41 -21.27 -10.48
CA ASP A 123 12.56 -20.37 -10.46
C ASP A 123 12.18 -18.99 -9.91
N ILE A 124 12.42 -18.79 -8.60
CA ILE A 124 12.04 -17.57 -7.86
C ILE A 124 13.24 -16.95 -7.16
N HIS A 125 13.48 -15.66 -7.37
CA HIS A 125 14.32 -14.85 -6.48
C HIS A 125 13.43 -14.07 -5.51
N ILE A 126 13.73 -14.11 -4.21
CA ILE A 126 13.02 -13.30 -3.20
C ILE A 126 14.01 -12.43 -2.41
N GLY A 127 13.89 -11.12 -2.59
CA GLY A 127 14.63 -10.11 -1.85
C GLY A 127 13.75 -9.42 -0.80
N VAL A 128 14.35 -8.94 0.29
CA VAL A 128 13.68 -8.16 1.33
C VAL A 128 14.44 -6.84 1.52
N ILE A 129 13.73 -5.72 1.51
CA ILE A 129 14.25 -4.40 1.91
C ILE A 129 13.32 -3.76 2.94
N SER A 130 13.83 -2.79 3.70
CA SER A 130 12.99 -1.93 4.54
C SER A 130 12.72 -0.58 3.88
N THR A 131 11.77 0.16 4.43
CA THR A 131 11.42 1.54 4.08
C THR A 131 12.43 2.58 4.60
N SER A 132 13.33 2.19 5.52
CA SER A 132 14.34 3.07 6.14
C SER A 132 15.57 3.35 5.25
N ILE A 133 15.69 4.58 4.74
CA ILE A 133 16.86 5.04 3.96
C ILE A 133 17.64 6.20 4.62
N GLY A 134 17.37 6.49 5.90
CA GLY A 134 18.08 7.48 6.71
C GLY A 134 17.51 8.89 6.66
N GLY A 135 18.15 9.81 7.39
CA GLY A 135 17.67 11.19 7.58
C GLY A 135 17.92 12.17 6.43
N HIS A 136 18.41 11.71 5.26
CA HIS A 136 18.74 12.59 4.12
C HIS A 136 19.73 13.74 4.45
N GLY A 137 20.62 13.54 5.42
CA GLY A 137 21.58 14.54 5.91
C GLY A 137 21.15 15.29 7.17
N ALA A 138 19.91 15.09 7.64
CA ALA A 138 19.43 15.61 8.92
C ALA A 138 19.98 14.82 10.12
N ASP A 139 19.67 15.28 11.33
CA ASP A 139 20.09 14.66 12.59
C ASP A 139 19.23 13.46 13.02
N ILE A 140 17.96 13.43 12.62
CA ILE A 140 17.08 12.27 12.83
C ILE A 140 17.51 11.14 11.88
N CYS A 141 17.40 9.90 12.34
CA CYS A 141 17.81 8.71 11.57
C CYS A 141 19.26 8.78 11.05
N SER A 142 20.11 9.45 11.83
CA SER A 142 21.52 9.66 11.53
C SER A 142 22.37 9.25 12.72
N PRO A 143 23.62 8.78 12.50
CA PRO A 143 24.59 8.50 13.56
C PRO A 143 24.86 9.65 14.53
N THR A 144 24.43 10.88 14.21
CA THR A 144 24.52 12.03 15.11
C THR A 144 23.51 11.98 16.26
N SER A 145 22.43 11.21 16.12
CA SER A 145 21.46 11.01 17.19
C SER A 145 21.93 9.97 18.20
N ALA A 146 21.78 10.27 19.50
CA ALA A 146 22.13 9.35 20.58
C ALA A 146 21.29 8.06 20.60
N THR A 147 20.12 8.07 19.96
CA THR A 147 19.20 6.93 19.87
C THR A 147 19.23 6.27 18.49
N PHE A 148 20.25 6.56 17.68
CA PHE A 148 20.37 5.99 16.34
C PHE A 148 20.54 4.47 16.40
N ASP A 149 19.67 3.77 15.69
CA ASP A 149 19.81 2.37 15.35
C ASP A 149 20.23 2.29 13.87
N PRO A 150 21.25 1.48 13.50
CA PRO A 150 21.65 1.34 12.10
C PRO A 150 20.52 0.92 11.15
N THR A 151 19.49 0.22 11.64
CA THR A 151 18.31 -0.17 10.85
C THR A 151 17.43 1.02 10.44
N ALA A 152 17.65 2.21 11.01
CA ALA A 152 17.06 3.46 10.53
C ALA A 152 17.70 3.97 9.22
N ASN A 153 18.75 3.31 8.72
CA ASN A 153 19.32 3.60 7.40
C ASN A 153 19.84 2.31 6.75
N ASP A 154 18.91 1.46 6.29
CA ASP A 154 19.20 0.24 5.55
C ASP A 154 19.54 0.51 4.07
N ARG A 155 19.46 1.77 3.63
CA ARG A 155 19.90 2.26 2.30
C ARG A 155 19.20 1.59 1.11
N ALA A 156 18.04 0.98 1.33
CA ALA A 156 17.36 0.11 0.36
C ALA A 156 18.23 -1.05 -0.16
N ARG A 157 19.21 -1.51 0.63
CA ARG A 157 20.00 -2.71 0.32
C ARG A 157 19.23 -3.95 0.74
N LEU A 158 19.46 -5.06 0.05
CA LEU A 158 18.87 -6.35 0.40
C LEU A 158 19.27 -6.75 1.83
N LEU A 159 18.27 -7.15 2.61
CA LEU A 159 18.39 -7.50 4.01
C LEU A 159 18.46 -9.01 4.18
N SER A 160 19.50 -9.47 4.88
CA SER A 160 19.70 -10.89 5.20
C SER A 160 19.85 -11.08 6.71
N ARG A 161 19.19 -10.26 7.54
CA ARG A 161 19.29 -10.36 9.01
C ARG A 161 18.13 -11.17 9.58
N ALA A 162 18.38 -11.88 10.68
CA ALA A 162 17.36 -12.67 11.40
C ALA A 162 16.74 -11.85 12.54
N ALA A 163 15.51 -12.21 12.95
CA ALA A 163 14.79 -11.53 14.04
C ALA A 163 15.54 -11.59 15.39
N SER A 164 16.25 -12.70 15.63
CA SER A 164 17.08 -12.91 16.83
C SER A 164 18.42 -12.16 16.80
N GLY A 165 18.73 -11.46 15.70
CA GLY A 165 20.05 -10.93 15.39
C GLY A 165 20.92 -11.96 14.65
N GLY A 166 21.88 -11.48 13.85
CA GLY A 166 22.72 -12.32 13.00
C GLY A 166 22.23 -12.40 11.55
N ALA A 167 22.86 -13.25 10.74
CA ALA A 167 22.60 -13.35 9.30
C ALA A 167 21.83 -14.64 8.95
N VAL A 168 20.83 -14.49 8.09
CA VAL A 168 20.15 -15.58 7.38
C VAL A 168 21.01 -15.96 6.17
N PRO A 169 21.35 -17.25 5.98
CA PRO A 169 22.05 -17.71 4.78
C PRO A 169 21.24 -17.42 3.51
N THR A 170 21.81 -16.66 2.58
CA THR A 170 21.20 -16.31 1.29
C THR A 170 21.94 -16.99 0.14
N TRP A 171 21.32 -17.05 -1.04
CA TRP A 171 21.91 -17.71 -2.19
C TRP A 171 23.22 -17.01 -2.56
N GLN A 172 24.33 -17.75 -2.50
CA GLN A 172 25.69 -17.23 -2.69
C GLN A 172 26.07 -16.01 -1.83
N ASN A 173 25.40 -15.81 -0.69
CA ASN A 173 25.53 -14.59 0.13
C ASN A 173 25.16 -13.29 -0.62
N LYS A 174 24.29 -13.37 -1.65
CA LYS A 174 23.88 -12.22 -2.47
C LYS A 174 22.73 -11.40 -1.87
N GLY A 175 22.22 -11.77 -0.70
CA GLY A 175 21.18 -11.02 0.01
C GLY A 175 19.73 -11.39 -0.36
N PHE A 176 19.52 -12.30 -1.32
CA PHE A 176 18.20 -12.83 -1.66
C PHE A 176 18.17 -14.37 -1.60
N LEU A 177 16.97 -14.93 -1.49
CA LEU A 177 16.75 -16.37 -1.54
C LEU A 177 16.44 -16.80 -2.97
N ALA A 178 16.91 -17.98 -3.38
CA ALA A 178 16.64 -18.55 -4.69
C ALA A 178 15.92 -19.90 -4.55
N TRP A 179 14.70 -19.99 -5.07
CA TRP A 179 13.93 -21.22 -5.17
C TRP A 179 14.35 -21.98 -6.42
N ASP A 180 14.82 -23.21 -6.23
CA ASP A 180 15.36 -24.06 -7.29
C ASP A 180 15.11 -25.55 -6.95
N PRO A 181 13.85 -26.03 -7.00
CA PRO A 181 13.48 -27.39 -6.63
C PRO A 181 14.10 -28.43 -7.57
N ALA A 182 14.38 -28.06 -8.82
CA ALA A 182 15.01 -28.93 -9.80
C ALA A 182 16.54 -28.91 -9.73
N GLN A 183 17.13 -28.04 -8.90
CA GLN A 183 18.57 -27.88 -8.71
C GLN A 183 19.30 -27.59 -10.05
N VAL A 184 18.69 -26.73 -10.87
CA VAL A 184 19.19 -26.35 -12.20
C VAL A 184 20.11 -25.13 -12.16
N MET A 185 20.07 -24.33 -11.10
CA MET A 185 20.96 -23.19 -10.92
C MET A 185 22.39 -23.65 -10.61
N ASP A 186 23.38 -22.82 -10.95
CA ASP A 186 24.79 -23.04 -10.61
C ASP A 186 25.37 -21.84 -9.84
N PRO A 187 25.70 -21.99 -8.54
CA PRO A 187 25.39 -23.13 -7.69
C PRO A 187 23.87 -23.28 -7.40
N PRO A 188 23.40 -24.47 -6.99
CA PRO A 188 21.98 -24.71 -6.75
C PRO A 188 21.36 -23.80 -5.69
N GLY A 189 20.07 -23.48 -5.87
CA GLY A 189 19.24 -22.79 -4.88
C GLY A 189 18.63 -23.73 -3.83
N ASP A 190 17.63 -23.26 -3.10
CA ASP A 190 16.87 -24.06 -2.15
C ASP A 190 15.84 -24.96 -2.87
N ALA A 191 15.83 -26.26 -2.54
CA ALA A 191 14.85 -27.21 -3.06
C ALA A 191 13.76 -27.63 -2.07
N ASP A 192 13.94 -27.33 -0.77
CA ASP A 192 12.96 -27.65 0.28
C ASP A 192 12.12 -26.41 0.60
N LEU A 193 10.81 -26.47 0.30
CA LEU A 193 9.90 -25.33 0.46
C LEU A 193 9.77 -24.89 1.93
N GLY A 194 9.88 -25.84 2.87
CA GLY A 194 9.83 -25.57 4.30
C GLY A 194 11.03 -24.74 4.77
N SER A 195 12.24 -25.14 4.39
CA SER A 195 13.48 -24.41 4.69
C SER A 195 13.51 -23.05 3.99
N PHE A 196 13.11 -22.98 2.72
CA PHE A 196 13.00 -21.73 1.98
C PHE A 196 12.05 -20.74 2.67
N GLY A 197 10.85 -21.20 3.05
CA GLY A 197 9.88 -20.40 3.79
C GLY A 197 10.37 -19.97 5.17
N ALA A 198 11.08 -20.84 5.90
CA ALA A 198 11.64 -20.48 7.20
C ALA A 198 12.71 -19.39 7.11
N LYS A 199 13.59 -19.44 6.10
CA LYS A 199 14.57 -18.38 5.84
C LYS A 199 13.88 -17.05 5.52
N LEU A 200 12.84 -17.08 4.68
CA LEU A 200 12.10 -15.87 4.31
C LEU A 200 11.39 -15.26 5.52
N ALA A 201 10.77 -16.09 6.36
CA ALA A 201 10.15 -15.66 7.61
C ALA A 201 11.16 -14.99 8.56
N GLU A 202 12.37 -15.55 8.70
CA GLU A 202 13.44 -14.94 9.48
C GLU A 202 13.93 -13.61 8.89
N MET A 203 14.04 -13.49 7.56
CA MET A 203 14.42 -12.23 6.91
C MET A 203 13.36 -11.14 7.11
N VAL A 204 12.07 -11.47 6.95
CA VAL A 204 10.96 -10.53 7.17
C VAL A 204 10.86 -10.14 8.65
N GLY A 205 10.93 -11.10 9.59
CA GLY A 205 10.97 -10.79 11.02
C GLY A 205 12.24 -10.04 11.43
N GLY A 206 13.33 -10.24 10.70
CA GLY A 206 14.59 -9.53 10.88
C GLY A 206 14.54 -8.06 10.48
N VAL A 207 13.59 -7.65 9.65
CA VAL A 207 13.36 -6.23 9.32
C VAL A 207 13.19 -5.41 10.60
N GLY A 208 12.41 -5.92 11.55
CA GLY A 208 12.21 -5.34 12.87
C GLY A 208 11.40 -4.05 12.84
N THR A 209 11.34 -3.36 13.98
CA THR A 209 10.49 -2.17 14.19
C THR A 209 11.28 -0.97 14.74
N LYS A 210 12.58 -0.90 14.41
CA LYS A 210 13.50 0.16 14.86
C LYS A 210 13.90 1.12 13.73
N GLY A 211 13.04 1.19 12.71
CA GLY A 211 13.23 2.02 11.55
C GLY A 211 13.29 3.51 11.86
N CYS A 212 13.55 4.25 10.80
CA CYS A 212 13.51 5.69 10.79
C CYS A 212 12.07 6.17 10.74
N GLY A 213 11.63 7.01 11.67
CA GLY A 213 10.29 7.66 11.66
C GLY A 213 10.03 8.67 10.53
N TYR A 214 10.80 8.58 9.45
CA TYR A 214 10.64 9.29 8.18
C TYR A 214 10.82 8.25 7.07
N GLU A 215 9.95 7.27 7.09
CA GLU A 215 9.96 6.10 6.23
C GLU A 215 9.75 6.50 4.76
N ALA A 216 10.52 5.88 3.86
CA ALA A 216 10.52 6.21 2.44
C ALA A 216 10.03 5.00 1.63
N GLN A 217 8.75 4.67 1.78
CA GLN A 217 8.10 3.50 1.17
C GLN A 217 8.33 3.49 -0.35
N LEU A 218 8.12 4.62 -1.02
CA LEU A 218 8.23 4.71 -2.47
C LEU A 218 9.69 4.89 -2.94
N GLU A 219 10.49 5.71 -2.27
CA GLU A 219 11.89 5.93 -2.65
C GLU A 219 12.76 4.73 -2.33
N SER A 220 12.48 3.93 -1.30
CA SER A 220 13.22 2.68 -1.07
C SER A 220 13.05 1.69 -2.24
N ILE A 221 11.83 1.55 -2.76
CA ILE A 221 11.53 0.77 -3.97
C ILE A 221 12.28 1.35 -5.17
N TYR A 222 12.14 2.66 -5.41
CA TYR A 222 12.77 3.34 -6.54
C TYR A 222 14.29 3.22 -6.49
N ARG A 223 14.90 3.49 -5.34
CA ARG A 223 16.34 3.43 -5.11
C ARG A 223 16.90 2.03 -5.42
N PHE A 224 16.21 0.98 -4.98
CA PHE A 224 16.66 -0.38 -5.27
C PHE A 224 16.46 -0.76 -6.75
N LEU A 225 15.25 -0.60 -7.29
CA LEU A 225 14.87 -1.17 -8.59
C LEU A 225 15.19 -0.27 -9.80
N VAL A 226 15.18 1.05 -9.62
CA VAL A 226 15.08 2.02 -10.73
C VAL A 226 16.23 3.03 -10.74
N ASP A 227 16.70 3.51 -9.59
CA ASP A 227 17.72 4.56 -9.56
C ASP A 227 19.02 4.09 -10.26
N PRO A 228 19.43 4.72 -11.37
CA PRO A 228 20.64 4.32 -12.09
C PRO A 228 21.92 4.70 -11.34
N GLU A 229 21.86 5.67 -10.43
CA GLU A 229 23.01 6.23 -9.72
C GLU A 229 22.67 6.51 -8.24
N PRO A 230 22.32 5.46 -7.45
CA PRO A 230 21.97 5.62 -6.04
C PRO A 230 23.16 6.17 -5.27
N TYR A 231 22.95 7.21 -4.46
CA TYR A 231 24.03 7.84 -3.70
C TYR A 231 24.60 6.94 -2.61
N LEU A 232 25.90 7.05 -2.33
CA LEU A 232 26.51 6.32 -1.21
C LEU A 232 26.31 7.04 0.14
N ASP A 233 26.35 8.37 0.11
CA ASP A 233 26.26 9.23 1.29
C ASP A 233 25.59 10.57 0.95
N ILE A 234 25.05 11.24 1.98
CA ILE A 234 24.52 12.59 1.90
C ILE A 234 25.15 13.43 3.01
N THR A 235 25.85 14.50 2.62
CA THR A 235 26.37 15.50 3.56
C THR A 235 25.61 16.81 3.41
N VAL A 236 25.52 17.60 4.48
CA VAL A 236 24.98 18.97 4.41
C VAL A 236 26.13 19.97 4.29
N ASP A 237 26.19 20.69 3.17
CA ASP A 237 27.11 21.81 2.94
C ASP A 237 26.32 23.11 2.68
N GLY A 238 26.62 24.17 3.42
CA GLY A 238 25.95 25.47 3.26
C GLY A 238 24.41 25.40 3.34
N ASN A 239 23.86 24.62 4.27
CA ASN A 239 22.42 24.32 4.42
C ASN A 239 21.79 23.64 3.19
N LYS A 240 22.58 22.87 2.45
CA LYS A 240 22.10 22.05 1.35
C LYS A 240 22.61 20.63 1.54
N ALA A 241 21.70 19.66 1.52
CA ALA A 241 22.05 18.27 1.34
C ALA A 241 22.72 18.10 -0.04
N VAL A 242 23.80 17.32 -0.08
CA VAL A 242 24.59 17.03 -1.28
C VAL A 242 24.80 15.52 -1.32
N PRO A 243 24.04 14.79 -2.15
CA PRO A 243 24.28 13.37 -2.41
C PRO A 243 25.63 13.17 -3.08
N SER A 244 26.40 12.21 -2.60
CA SER A 244 27.77 11.94 -3.06
C SER A 244 28.05 10.44 -3.18
N GLY A 245 29.01 10.11 -4.04
CA GLY A 245 29.36 8.73 -4.37
C GLY A 245 28.22 7.95 -5.05
N VAL A 246 28.49 6.68 -5.31
CA VAL A 246 27.55 5.70 -5.86
C VAL A 246 27.53 4.48 -4.92
N ASP A 247 26.34 3.97 -4.62
CA ASP A 247 26.17 2.77 -3.80
C ASP A 247 26.39 1.51 -4.64
N ASP A 248 27.65 1.18 -4.90
CA ASP A 248 28.04 0.01 -5.71
C ASP A 248 27.54 -1.31 -5.10
N VAL A 249 27.33 -1.37 -3.78
CA VAL A 249 26.76 -2.55 -3.12
C VAL A 249 25.30 -2.74 -3.56
N LEU A 250 24.51 -1.67 -3.54
CA LEU A 250 23.13 -1.72 -4.01
C LEU A 250 23.07 -2.06 -5.50
N LEU A 251 23.92 -1.44 -6.32
CA LEU A 251 23.98 -1.72 -7.76
C LEU A 251 24.31 -3.18 -8.05
N GLN A 252 25.28 -3.74 -7.32
CA GLN A 252 25.64 -5.16 -7.45
C GLN A 252 24.50 -6.07 -7.00
N GLN A 253 23.86 -5.78 -5.86
CA GLN A 253 22.70 -6.54 -5.38
C GLN A 253 21.54 -6.52 -6.39
N ARG A 254 21.24 -5.36 -6.99
CA ARG A 254 20.22 -5.25 -8.03
C ARG A 254 20.58 -6.10 -9.25
N ALA A 255 21.82 -5.99 -9.74
CA ALA A 255 22.29 -6.72 -10.92
C ALA A 255 22.26 -8.23 -10.71
N ASP A 256 22.56 -8.70 -9.49
CA ASP A 256 22.49 -10.11 -9.11
C ASP A 256 21.05 -10.61 -8.94
N PHE A 257 20.13 -9.75 -8.49
CA PHE A 257 18.75 -10.09 -8.18
C PHE A 257 17.86 -10.09 -9.43
N LEU A 258 17.89 -9.02 -10.25
CA LEU A 258 16.99 -8.81 -11.38
C LEU A 258 17.41 -9.60 -12.62
N ARG A 259 16.48 -10.37 -13.19
CA ARG A 259 16.70 -11.15 -14.41
C ARG A 259 15.87 -10.62 -15.58
N PRO A 260 16.46 -10.30 -16.75
CA PRO A 260 15.73 -9.65 -17.84
C PRO A 260 14.45 -10.36 -18.33
N ASP A 261 14.38 -11.68 -18.16
CA ASP A 261 13.27 -12.55 -18.58
C ASP A 261 12.30 -12.92 -17.43
N SER A 262 12.45 -12.34 -16.24
CA SER A 262 11.54 -12.55 -15.12
C SER A 262 10.34 -11.60 -15.12
N LEU A 263 9.26 -12.07 -14.51
CA LEU A 263 8.24 -11.21 -13.92
C LEU A 263 8.80 -10.58 -12.64
N VAL A 264 8.65 -9.28 -12.47
CA VAL A 264 9.00 -8.57 -11.24
C VAL A 264 7.71 -8.21 -10.49
N ALA A 265 7.62 -8.64 -9.24
CA ALA A 265 6.53 -8.24 -8.35
C ALA A 265 7.11 -7.57 -7.10
N VAL A 266 6.56 -6.43 -6.72
CA VAL A 266 6.86 -5.73 -5.47
C VAL A 266 5.69 -5.91 -4.52
N LEU A 267 5.95 -6.27 -3.26
CA LEU A 267 4.95 -6.31 -2.20
C LEU A 267 5.37 -5.38 -1.06
N LEU A 268 4.72 -4.22 -0.97
CA LEU A 268 4.88 -3.25 0.11
C LEU A 268 3.92 -3.56 1.26
N LEU A 269 4.42 -3.57 2.49
CA LEU A 269 3.63 -3.61 3.73
C LEU A 269 3.89 -2.31 4.52
N THR A 270 2.87 -1.49 4.76
CA THR A 270 2.95 -0.28 5.60
C THR A 270 1.58 0.07 6.20
N ASP A 271 1.56 0.62 7.41
CA ASP A 271 0.34 1.13 8.04
C ASP A 271 0.21 2.66 7.97
N GLU A 272 1.10 3.33 7.24
CA GLU A 272 1.15 4.79 7.16
C GLU A 272 1.49 5.33 5.77
N ASP A 273 1.60 6.66 5.66
CA ASP A 273 1.84 7.35 4.40
C ASP A 273 3.33 7.53 4.09
N ASP A 274 3.65 7.77 2.83
CA ASP A 274 5.02 7.87 2.34
C ASP A 274 5.72 9.18 2.73
N CYS A 275 6.92 9.10 3.31
CA CYS A 275 7.80 10.24 3.57
C CYS A 275 9.11 10.22 2.76
N SER A 276 9.01 9.90 1.47
CA SER A 276 10.14 9.91 0.56
C SER A 276 10.70 11.32 0.28
N THR A 277 11.49 11.82 1.21
CA THR A 277 12.14 13.14 1.17
C THR A 277 13.14 13.22 0.01
N ARG A 278 13.18 14.38 -0.66
CA ARG A 278 14.10 14.58 -1.79
C ARG A 278 15.56 14.62 -1.35
N ASP A 279 16.41 13.94 -2.10
CA ASP A 279 17.85 13.92 -1.86
C ASP A 279 18.51 15.17 -2.44
N GLY A 280 18.76 16.15 -1.58
CA GLY A 280 19.59 17.31 -1.90
C GLY A 280 18.94 18.66 -1.62
N GLY A 281 19.71 19.72 -1.73
CA GLY A 281 19.22 21.07 -1.47
C GLY A 281 18.65 21.22 -0.06
N GLN A 282 17.59 22.00 0.10
CA GLN A 282 17.02 22.29 1.42
C GLN A 282 16.10 21.19 1.98
N TYR A 283 15.87 20.09 1.25
CA TYR A 283 14.73 19.22 1.54
C TYR A 283 14.90 18.40 2.83
N TYR A 284 16.14 18.09 3.21
CA TYR A 284 16.48 17.39 4.46
C TYR A 284 15.95 18.10 5.72
N VAL A 285 15.70 19.41 5.65
CA VAL A 285 15.26 20.21 6.80
C VAL A 285 13.95 19.70 7.41
N VAL A 286 13.10 19.04 6.62
CA VAL A 286 11.88 18.40 7.11
C VAL A 286 12.17 17.32 8.16
N ASN A 287 13.34 16.67 8.08
CA ASN A 287 13.81 15.63 8.98
C ASN A 287 14.69 16.19 10.13
N GLN A 288 14.79 17.51 10.30
CA GLN A 288 15.69 18.12 11.29
C GLN A 288 15.02 18.27 12.67
N ALA A 289 15.52 17.60 13.71
CA ALA A 289 15.01 17.74 15.08
C ALA A 289 15.60 18.93 15.84
N VAL A 290 16.90 19.18 15.69
CA VAL A 290 17.63 20.16 16.50
C VAL A 290 18.32 21.19 15.60
N GLY A 291 18.16 22.48 15.91
CA GLY A 291 18.81 23.56 15.19
C GLY A 291 20.30 23.71 15.55
N ALA A 292 21.01 24.56 14.82
CA ALA A 292 22.43 24.84 15.07
C ALA A 292 22.71 25.44 16.46
N ASP A 293 21.69 25.99 17.13
CA ASP A 293 21.75 26.52 18.49
C ASP A 293 21.48 25.46 19.57
N GLY A 294 21.30 24.19 19.18
CA GLY A 294 21.03 23.07 20.08
C GLY A 294 19.59 23.01 20.59
N LYS A 295 18.69 23.84 20.08
CA LYS A 295 17.26 23.85 20.46
C LYS A 295 16.41 23.06 19.48
N PRO A 296 15.18 22.64 19.86
CA PRO A 296 14.24 22.04 18.93
C PRO A 296 14.07 22.92 17.69
N PHE A 297 14.35 22.36 16.53
CA PHE A 297 14.12 23.02 15.25
C PHE A 297 12.62 23.09 14.97
N ARG A 298 12.18 24.22 14.42
CA ARG A 298 10.80 24.42 13.99
C ARG A 298 10.78 24.85 12.54
N MET A 299 9.95 24.18 11.75
CA MET A 299 9.75 24.51 10.35
C MET A 299 9.20 25.94 10.24
N PRO A 300 9.68 26.76 9.29
CA PRO A 300 9.04 28.01 8.96
C PRO A 300 7.60 27.76 8.49
N ARG A 301 6.66 28.61 8.94
CA ARG A 301 5.25 28.55 8.53
C ARG A 301 5.11 28.75 7.02
N ALA A 302 4.01 28.25 6.48
CA ALA A 302 3.51 28.65 5.17
C ALA A 302 2.89 30.06 5.20
N ARG A 303 2.81 30.72 4.04
CA ARG A 303 2.03 31.96 3.87
C ARG A 303 0.54 31.71 4.01
N SER A 304 -0.23 32.75 4.34
CA SER A 304 -1.68 32.66 4.59
C SER A 304 -2.46 32.04 3.42
N VAL A 305 -2.03 32.29 2.17
CA VAL A 305 -2.69 31.73 0.97
C VAL A 305 -2.64 30.20 0.92
N CYS A 306 -1.60 29.56 1.48
CA CYS A 306 -1.46 28.11 1.50
C CYS A 306 -2.59 27.40 2.26
N ALA A 307 -3.16 28.06 3.28
CA ALA A 307 -4.25 27.49 4.06
C ALA A 307 -5.53 27.30 3.24
N ALA A 308 -5.77 28.14 2.23
CA ALA A 308 -6.89 28.00 1.31
C ALA A 308 -6.48 27.19 0.06
N SER A 309 -5.40 27.61 -0.59
CA SER A 309 -5.00 27.12 -1.91
C SER A 309 -3.52 26.68 -1.89
N PRO A 310 -3.23 25.39 -1.65
CA PRO A 310 -1.87 24.90 -1.51
C PRO A 310 -1.12 24.87 -2.85
N ASP A 311 -1.86 24.83 -3.97
CA ASP A 311 -1.34 24.87 -5.34
C ASP A 311 -1.22 26.29 -5.90
N ASP A 312 -1.60 27.31 -5.12
CA ASP A 312 -1.45 28.70 -5.55
C ASP A 312 0.05 29.03 -5.72
N PRO A 313 0.47 29.72 -6.80
CA PRO A 313 1.87 30.12 -7.00
C PRO A 313 2.44 30.99 -5.86
N CYS A 314 1.58 31.69 -5.11
CA CYS A 314 1.94 32.45 -3.91
C CYS A 314 2.03 31.59 -2.65
N CYS A 315 1.62 30.32 -2.70
CA CYS A 315 1.83 29.38 -1.62
C CYS A 315 3.30 28.94 -1.57
N VAL A 316 4.10 29.70 -0.82
CA VAL A 316 5.50 29.41 -0.52
C VAL A 316 5.77 29.57 0.98
N SER A 317 6.89 29.03 1.44
CA SER A 317 7.31 29.19 2.83
C SER A 317 7.56 30.66 3.19
N CYS A 318 7.31 31.03 4.45
CA CYS A 318 7.71 32.32 5.00
C CYS A 318 9.23 32.54 4.98
N ALA A 319 10.03 31.47 4.91
CA ALA A 319 11.48 31.55 4.79
C ALA A 319 12.00 31.65 3.34
N GLN A 320 11.11 31.59 2.35
CA GLN A 320 11.47 31.69 0.93
C GLN A 320 11.23 33.10 0.38
N THR A 321 11.99 33.46 -0.65
CA THR A 321 11.79 34.69 -1.41
C THR A 321 10.36 34.76 -1.93
N THR A 322 9.71 35.91 -1.72
CA THR A 322 8.37 36.19 -2.22
C THR A 322 8.33 36.13 -3.74
N PRO A 323 7.46 35.28 -4.34
CA PRO A 323 7.22 35.32 -5.78
C PRO A 323 6.63 36.67 -6.20
N ALA A 324 6.92 37.09 -7.42
CA ALA A 324 6.41 38.37 -7.94
C ALA A 324 4.88 38.39 -7.95
N GLY A 325 4.27 39.48 -7.46
CA GLY A 325 2.82 39.63 -7.38
C GLY A 325 2.17 39.06 -6.12
N CYS A 326 2.93 38.39 -5.25
CA CYS A 326 2.44 37.82 -3.99
C CYS A 326 2.62 38.79 -2.80
N VAL A 327 1.82 38.60 -1.75
CA VAL A 327 1.96 39.37 -0.50
C VAL A 327 3.34 39.11 0.10
N PRO A 328 4.16 40.16 0.38
CA PRO A 328 5.46 40.00 1.02
C PRO A 328 5.38 39.33 2.39
N ALA A 329 6.40 38.55 2.77
CA ALA A 329 6.40 37.81 4.03
C ALA A 329 6.24 38.74 5.24
N GLU A 330 6.87 39.92 5.23
CA GLU A 330 6.75 40.93 6.26
C GLU A 330 5.32 41.52 6.42
N SER A 331 4.47 41.35 5.41
CA SER A 331 3.07 41.79 5.41
C SER A 331 2.07 40.64 5.54
N ASP A 332 2.52 39.39 5.51
CA ASP A 332 1.68 38.21 5.69
C ASP A 332 1.55 37.89 7.18
N PRO A 333 0.32 37.89 7.75
CA PRO A 333 0.12 37.60 9.16
C PRO A 333 0.66 36.24 9.61
N ALA A 334 0.63 35.23 8.73
CA ALA A 334 1.15 33.89 9.04
C ALA A 334 2.67 33.89 9.21
N CYS A 335 3.39 34.86 8.64
CA CYS A 335 4.84 34.97 8.74
C CYS A 335 5.33 35.84 9.90
N ALA A 336 4.42 36.44 10.69
CA ALA A 336 4.77 37.36 11.75
C ALA A 336 5.40 36.68 12.99
N THR A 337 5.12 35.39 13.21
CA THR A 337 5.60 34.64 14.39
C THR A 337 6.07 33.23 14.02
N PRO A 338 7.05 32.67 14.76
CA PRO A 338 7.44 31.26 14.61
C PRO A 338 6.27 30.29 14.85
N ALA A 339 6.44 29.04 14.42
CA ALA A 339 5.53 27.96 14.76
C ALA A 339 5.69 27.55 16.24
N GLU A 340 4.56 27.38 16.92
CA GLU A 340 4.49 26.84 18.27
C GLU A 340 4.70 25.31 18.26
N PRO A 341 5.01 24.68 19.41
CA PRO A 341 5.28 23.24 19.48
C PRO A 341 4.19 22.34 18.88
N LEU A 342 2.91 22.67 19.07
CA LEU A 342 1.78 21.89 18.58
C LEU A 342 1.45 22.13 17.10
N GLU A 343 2.08 23.13 16.45
CA GLU A 343 1.89 23.40 15.01
C GLU A 343 2.92 22.65 14.16
N ASP A 344 4.07 22.33 14.73
CA ASP A 344 5.14 21.56 14.10
C ASP A 344 5.59 20.36 14.95
N PRO A 345 4.68 19.39 15.18
CA PRO A 345 5.07 18.09 15.69
C PRO A 345 5.88 17.34 14.63
N ILE A 346 7.01 16.79 15.08
CA ILE A 346 8.05 16.28 14.21
C ILE A 346 7.59 15.09 13.36
N ASN A 347 6.86 14.15 13.97
CA ASN A 347 6.37 12.92 13.34
C ASN A 347 5.39 13.18 12.19
N LEU A 348 4.74 14.36 12.16
CA LEU A 348 3.79 14.68 11.10
C LEU A 348 4.37 15.55 10.01
N ARG A 349 5.67 15.87 9.99
CA ARG A 349 6.18 16.81 8.98
C ARG A 349 6.05 16.36 7.53
N CYS A 350 5.71 15.10 7.29
CA CYS A 350 5.40 14.55 5.96
C CYS A 350 3.91 14.73 5.58
N PHE A 351 3.06 15.06 6.54
CA PHE A 351 1.64 15.33 6.36
C PHE A 351 1.37 16.81 6.03
N ASP A 352 0.59 17.05 4.98
CA ASP A 352 0.04 18.35 4.57
C ASP A 352 1.08 19.49 4.43
N GLN A 353 2.23 19.16 3.83
CA GLN A 353 3.43 20.00 3.84
C GLN A 353 3.23 21.37 3.18
N LYS A 354 2.47 21.43 2.08
CA LYS A 354 2.20 22.69 1.38
C LYS A 354 1.39 23.64 2.25
N ARG A 355 0.33 23.18 2.92
CA ARG A 355 -0.47 24.03 3.80
C ARG A 355 0.29 24.44 5.06
N ARG A 356 1.15 23.56 5.59
CA ARG A 356 1.87 23.79 6.85
C ARG A 356 3.16 24.58 6.68
N PHE A 357 3.93 24.31 5.62
CA PHE A 357 5.28 24.82 5.43
C PHE A 357 5.48 25.56 4.10
N GLY A 358 4.53 25.50 3.16
CA GLY A 358 4.61 26.15 1.85
C GLY A 358 5.56 25.46 0.87
N ILE A 359 6.15 24.33 1.24
CA ILE A 359 7.10 23.56 0.44
C ILE A 359 6.63 22.10 0.42
N ASP A 360 6.72 21.47 -0.75
CA ASP A 360 6.66 20.02 -0.89
C ASP A 360 8.10 19.49 -0.81
N PHE A 361 8.40 18.76 0.26
CA PHE A 361 9.72 18.22 0.55
C PHE A 361 9.93 16.83 -0.04
N LEU A 362 8.85 16.17 -0.47
CA LEU A 362 8.89 14.79 -0.92
C LEU A 362 9.06 14.73 -2.44
N TYR A 363 9.68 13.66 -2.95
CA TYR A 363 9.67 13.44 -4.39
C TYR A 363 8.22 13.40 -4.92
N PRO A 364 7.97 13.98 -6.10
CA PRO A 364 6.64 13.94 -6.70
C PRO A 364 6.28 12.49 -7.06
N ILE A 365 5.00 12.12 -6.93
CA ILE A 365 4.57 10.74 -7.20
C ILE A 365 4.84 10.29 -8.64
N SER A 366 4.91 11.25 -9.59
CA SER A 366 5.26 10.98 -10.99
C SER A 366 6.62 10.31 -11.13
N ARG A 367 7.59 10.57 -10.23
CA ARG A 367 8.88 9.85 -10.20
C ARG A 367 8.68 8.33 -10.13
N TYR A 368 7.73 7.88 -9.33
CA TYR A 368 7.48 6.46 -9.11
C TYR A 368 6.63 5.87 -10.22
N VAL A 369 5.64 6.61 -10.72
CA VAL A 369 4.86 6.21 -11.90
C VAL A 369 5.79 6.04 -13.11
N ASP A 370 6.68 7.00 -13.35
CA ASP A 370 7.69 6.92 -14.42
C ASP A 370 8.69 5.79 -14.17
N GLY A 371 9.11 5.58 -12.92
CA GLY A 371 10.02 4.49 -12.57
C GLY A 371 9.46 3.10 -12.87
N PHE A 372 8.15 2.91 -12.66
CA PHE A 372 7.44 1.69 -13.00
C PHE A 372 6.94 1.64 -14.44
N GLY A 373 6.76 2.76 -15.14
CA GLY A 373 6.13 2.79 -16.48
C GLY A 373 7.10 3.03 -17.64
N SER A 374 8.18 3.79 -17.43
CA SER A 374 9.07 4.26 -18.49
C SER A 374 10.30 3.37 -18.65
N LYS A 375 10.69 3.11 -19.92
CA LYS A 375 11.93 2.40 -20.27
C LYS A 375 13.21 3.21 -20.04
N VAL A 376 13.07 4.51 -19.77
CA VAL A 376 14.16 5.43 -19.48
C VAL A 376 13.86 6.29 -18.26
N VAL A 377 14.89 6.62 -17.49
CA VAL A 377 14.81 7.50 -16.30
C VAL A 377 16.00 8.45 -16.28
N ALA A 378 15.88 9.56 -15.56
CA ALA A 378 16.99 10.48 -15.39
C ALA A 378 18.01 9.95 -14.37
N ASN A 379 19.31 10.03 -14.69
CA ASN A 379 20.37 9.89 -13.70
C ASN A 379 20.51 11.17 -12.84
N ARG A 380 21.47 11.20 -11.90
CA ARG A 380 21.66 12.35 -11.00
C ARG A 380 22.04 13.63 -11.75
N ALA A 381 22.69 13.51 -12.91
CA ALA A 381 23.01 14.63 -13.80
C ALA A 381 21.82 15.12 -14.64
N GLY A 382 20.67 14.43 -14.58
CA GLY A 382 19.47 14.73 -15.37
C GLY A 382 19.47 14.13 -16.77
N GLU A 383 20.44 13.28 -17.10
CA GLU A 383 20.53 12.62 -18.40
C GLU A 383 19.61 11.40 -18.43
N LEU A 384 18.86 11.24 -19.53
CA LEU A 384 18.01 10.06 -19.71
C LEU A 384 18.86 8.84 -20.02
N VAL A 385 18.79 7.85 -19.15
CA VAL A 385 19.46 6.55 -19.27
C VAL A 385 18.42 5.43 -19.28
N VAL A 386 18.85 4.22 -19.68
CA VAL A 386 17.99 3.03 -19.61
C VAL A 386 17.55 2.83 -18.16
N ASN A 387 16.25 2.62 -17.96
CA ASN A 387 15.72 2.23 -16.66
C ASN A 387 16.23 0.82 -16.32
N PRO A 388 16.97 0.62 -15.21
CA PRO A 388 17.46 -0.69 -14.77
C PRO A 388 16.35 -1.75 -14.65
N LEU A 389 15.12 -1.35 -14.30
CA LEU A 389 13.97 -2.24 -14.24
C LEU A 389 13.55 -2.80 -15.63
N TYR A 390 14.07 -2.22 -16.70
CA TYR A 390 13.79 -2.61 -18.08
C TYR A 390 15.03 -2.97 -18.90
N GLU A 391 16.17 -3.08 -18.23
CA GLU A 391 17.40 -3.56 -18.83
C GLU A 391 17.21 -4.97 -19.40
N GLY A 392 17.85 -5.24 -20.55
CA GLY A 392 17.69 -6.50 -21.28
C GLY A 392 16.32 -6.67 -21.97
N GLY A 393 15.46 -5.64 -21.97
CA GLY A 393 14.25 -5.61 -22.79
C GLY A 393 12.99 -6.16 -22.09
N ARG A 394 12.97 -6.26 -20.75
CA ARG A 394 11.80 -6.69 -19.98
C ARG A 394 10.55 -5.90 -20.39
N PRO A 395 9.44 -6.56 -20.79
CA PRO A 395 8.16 -5.89 -21.07
C PRO A 395 7.56 -5.24 -19.81
N SER A 396 6.88 -4.10 -19.94
CA SER A 396 6.26 -3.40 -18.78
C SER A 396 5.13 -4.22 -18.17
N GLU A 397 4.50 -5.07 -18.96
CA GLU A 397 3.45 -5.99 -18.54
C GLU A 397 3.93 -7.09 -17.58
N LEU A 398 5.25 -7.22 -17.38
CA LEU A 398 5.88 -8.13 -16.42
C LEU A 398 6.26 -7.45 -15.10
N VAL A 399 5.85 -6.20 -14.87
CA VAL A 399 6.20 -5.45 -13.65
C VAL A 399 4.94 -5.09 -12.88
N PHE A 400 4.86 -5.53 -11.63
CA PHE A 400 3.70 -5.36 -10.76
C PHE A 400 4.08 -4.73 -9.42
N PHE A 401 3.19 -3.87 -8.90
CA PHE A 401 3.30 -3.26 -7.58
C PHE A 401 2.07 -3.58 -6.73
N ALA A 402 2.24 -4.41 -5.72
CA ALA A 402 1.23 -4.72 -4.73
C ALA A 402 1.50 -3.99 -3.41
N GLY A 403 0.45 -3.46 -2.80
CA GLY A 403 0.48 -2.83 -1.49
C GLY A 403 -0.50 -3.48 -0.52
N ILE A 404 -0.01 -3.76 0.68
CA ILE A 404 -0.79 -4.00 1.89
C ILE A 404 -0.66 -2.71 2.71
N LEU A 405 -1.63 -1.82 2.53
CA LEU A 405 -1.55 -0.40 2.88
C LEU A 405 -2.58 0.00 3.93
N GLY A 406 -2.38 1.17 4.54
CA GLY A 406 -3.39 1.87 5.32
C GLY A 406 -4.59 2.33 4.47
N VAL A 407 -5.57 1.44 4.34
CA VAL A 407 -6.87 1.66 3.68
C VAL A 407 -7.90 0.70 4.29
N PRO A 408 -9.16 1.08 4.56
CA PRO A 408 -10.21 0.14 4.94
C PRO A 408 -10.36 -0.98 3.92
N TRP A 409 -10.39 -2.24 4.35
CA TRP A 409 -10.58 -3.35 3.41
C TRP A 409 -11.94 -3.28 2.70
N GLN A 410 -12.93 -2.61 3.30
CA GLN A 410 -14.26 -2.39 2.74
C GLN A 410 -14.23 -1.59 1.45
N ASP A 411 -13.28 -0.65 1.31
CA ASP A 411 -13.16 0.22 0.13
C ASP A 411 -12.56 -0.50 -1.07
N VAL A 412 -11.79 -1.55 -0.82
CA VAL A 412 -11.08 -2.34 -1.85
C VAL A 412 -11.66 -3.73 -2.04
N ALA A 413 -12.60 -4.17 -1.20
CA ALA A 413 -13.26 -5.47 -1.33
C ALA A 413 -14.30 -5.50 -2.46
N VAL A 414 -14.49 -6.67 -3.07
CA VAL A 414 -15.59 -6.90 -4.03
C VAL A 414 -16.93 -6.62 -3.36
N ASP A 415 -17.19 -7.30 -2.23
CA ASP A 415 -18.29 -7.02 -1.31
C ASP A 415 -17.76 -6.30 -0.05
N PRO A 416 -18.15 -5.03 0.21
CA PRO A 416 -17.71 -4.27 1.40
C PRO A 416 -18.19 -4.87 2.73
N LYS A 417 -19.02 -5.92 2.72
CA LYS A 417 -19.47 -6.64 3.92
C LYS A 417 -18.80 -8.00 4.11
N ALA A 418 -18.06 -8.49 3.10
CA ALA A 418 -17.50 -9.82 3.10
C ALA A 418 -16.20 -9.91 2.29
N LEU A 419 -15.06 -9.66 2.96
CA LEU A 419 -13.73 -9.75 2.34
C LEU A 419 -13.44 -11.13 1.71
N ALA A 420 -14.10 -12.19 2.19
CA ALA A 420 -13.98 -13.55 1.63
C ALA A 420 -14.47 -13.65 0.17
N THR A 421 -15.22 -12.67 -0.33
CA THR A 421 -15.59 -12.57 -1.75
C THR A 421 -14.44 -12.11 -2.65
N GLY A 422 -13.35 -11.63 -2.06
CA GLY A 422 -12.13 -11.19 -2.72
C GLY A 422 -11.95 -9.67 -2.71
N VAL A 423 -10.79 -9.26 -3.21
CA VAL A 423 -10.38 -7.86 -3.38
C VAL A 423 -10.53 -7.47 -4.85
N ARG A 424 -10.93 -6.22 -5.11
CA ARG A 424 -11.07 -5.65 -6.45
C ARG A 424 -9.69 -5.44 -7.07
N PRO A 425 -9.53 -5.66 -8.39
CA PRO A 425 -8.40 -5.12 -9.13
C PRO A 425 -8.32 -3.59 -8.98
N ALA A 426 -7.13 -3.00 -9.06
CA ALA A 426 -6.94 -1.56 -8.86
C ALA A 426 -7.79 -0.69 -9.81
N MET A 427 -8.07 -1.17 -11.03
CA MET A 427 -8.94 -0.48 -12.00
C MET A 427 -10.43 -0.44 -11.61
N GLU A 428 -10.85 -1.29 -10.68
CA GLU A 428 -12.24 -1.38 -10.21
C GLU A 428 -12.44 -0.70 -8.85
N ILE A 429 -11.39 -0.12 -8.27
CA ILE A 429 -11.47 0.69 -7.05
C ILE A 429 -12.14 2.03 -7.38
N ASP A 430 -13.10 2.45 -6.56
CA ASP A 430 -13.64 3.80 -6.64
C ASP A 430 -12.61 4.77 -6.03
N TRP A 431 -11.73 5.32 -6.85
CA TRP A 431 -10.66 6.20 -6.35
C TRP A 431 -11.15 7.51 -5.74
N ARG A 432 -12.39 7.95 -6.03
CA ARG A 432 -12.99 9.11 -5.36
C ARG A 432 -13.30 8.81 -3.90
N LEU A 433 -13.59 7.55 -3.58
CA LEU A 433 -13.77 7.08 -2.21
C LEU A 433 -12.47 7.21 -1.41
N VAL A 434 -11.38 6.71 -2.00
CA VAL A 434 -10.09 6.49 -1.32
C VAL A 434 -9.18 7.72 -1.33
N LEU A 435 -9.14 8.46 -2.44
CA LEU A 435 -8.23 9.59 -2.66
C LEU A 435 -8.93 10.92 -2.93
N GLY A 436 -10.22 10.90 -3.20
CA GLY A 436 -10.95 12.10 -3.65
C GLY A 436 -10.60 12.45 -5.09
N ASP A 437 -10.64 13.75 -5.39
CA ASP A 437 -10.26 14.29 -6.69
C ASP A 437 -9.22 15.41 -6.52
N PRO A 438 -7.94 15.14 -6.84
CA PRO A 438 -6.88 16.13 -6.70
C PRO A 438 -7.00 17.28 -7.71
N GLU A 439 -7.69 17.11 -8.85
CA GLU A 439 -7.84 18.20 -9.84
C GLU A 439 -8.81 19.28 -9.34
N THR A 440 -9.84 18.87 -8.61
CA THR A 440 -10.85 19.77 -8.03
C THR A 440 -10.58 20.11 -6.57
N GLY A 441 -9.63 19.42 -5.94
CA GLY A 441 -9.33 19.54 -4.51
C GLY A 441 -10.40 18.91 -3.62
N GLU A 442 -11.25 18.04 -4.17
CA GLU A 442 -12.25 17.32 -3.38
C GLU A 442 -11.55 16.26 -2.51
N PRO A 443 -11.81 16.24 -1.18
CA PRO A 443 -11.23 15.23 -0.30
C PRO A 443 -11.81 13.83 -0.59
N PRO A 444 -11.18 12.75 -0.07
CA PRO A 444 -11.74 11.41 -0.11
C PRO A 444 -13.20 11.38 0.37
N ALA A 445 -14.06 10.68 -0.37
CA ALA A 445 -15.47 10.57 -0.01
C ALA A 445 -15.70 9.65 1.18
N ASP A 446 -14.76 8.75 1.51
CA ASP A 446 -14.73 8.10 2.82
C ASP A 446 -14.01 9.01 3.82
N PRO A 447 -14.70 9.49 4.88
CA PRO A 447 -14.04 10.24 5.93
C PRO A 447 -12.87 9.50 6.57
N LEU A 448 -12.88 8.15 6.61
CA LEU A 448 -11.77 7.39 7.21
C LEU A 448 -10.47 7.48 6.39
N MET A 449 -10.57 7.81 5.10
CA MET A 449 -9.42 8.03 4.23
C MET A 449 -8.94 9.49 4.21
N LEU A 450 -9.66 10.43 4.83
CA LEU A 450 -9.18 11.79 5.04
C LEU A 450 -8.09 11.79 6.13
N PRO A 451 -6.82 12.11 5.83
CA PRO A 451 -5.79 12.22 6.85
C PRO A 451 -6.07 13.46 7.70
N SER A 452 -6.19 13.27 9.01
CA SER A 452 -6.57 14.34 9.94
C SER A 452 -5.91 14.13 11.28
N ILE A 453 -5.54 15.23 11.93
CA ILE A 453 -5.13 15.28 13.34
C ILE A 453 -6.32 15.49 14.27
N ASP A 454 -7.40 16.08 13.76
CA ASP A 454 -8.61 16.37 14.50
C ASP A 454 -9.68 15.28 14.24
N PRO A 455 -10.55 14.96 15.21
CA PRO A 455 -11.65 14.01 15.01
C PRO A 455 -12.51 14.37 13.80
N ARG A 456 -12.82 13.35 13.00
CA ARG A 456 -13.66 13.46 11.81
C ARG A 456 -15.12 13.15 12.14
N GLU A 457 -16.00 13.51 11.22
CA GLU A 457 -17.44 13.25 11.30
C GLU A 457 -17.94 12.64 9.99
N GLY A 458 -19.18 12.16 9.99
CA GLY A 458 -19.85 11.62 8.80
C GLY A 458 -20.08 10.12 8.89
N PHE A 459 -20.13 9.47 7.73
CA PHE A 459 -20.45 8.06 7.58
C PHE A 459 -19.54 7.41 6.56
N HIS A 460 -19.11 6.18 6.83
CA HIS A 460 -18.44 5.36 5.84
C HIS A 460 -19.45 5.00 4.72
N PRO A 461 -19.21 5.41 3.47
CA PRO A 461 -20.26 5.45 2.44
C PRO A 461 -20.70 4.07 1.93
N LEU A 462 -19.87 3.03 2.06
CA LEU A 462 -20.24 1.67 1.62
C LEU A 462 -20.97 0.84 2.69
N THR A 463 -20.74 1.14 3.97
CA THR A 463 -21.31 0.36 5.09
C THR A 463 -22.41 1.12 5.81
N GLY A 464 -22.45 2.45 5.68
CA GLY A 464 -23.33 3.34 6.43
C GLY A 464 -22.94 3.48 7.91
N ALA A 465 -21.78 2.96 8.32
CA ALA A 465 -21.32 3.08 9.70
C ALA A 465 -20.95 4.54 10.02
N PRO A 466 -21.48 5.14 11.10
CA PRO A 466 -21.11 6.49 11.50
C PRO A 466 -19.65 6.54 11.96
N VAL A 467 -18.94 7.61 11.64
CA VAL A 467 -17.68 7.94 12.31
C VAL A 467 -18.01 8.27 13.76
N ALA A 468 -17.47 7.49 14.70
CA ALA A 468 -17.80 7.60 16.11
C ALA A 468 -16.90 8.64 16.81
N PRO A 469 -17.43 9.47 17.73
CA PRO A 469 -16.64 10.50 18.40
C PRO A 469 -15.70 9.92 19.47
N PRO A 470 -14.72 10.71 19.98
CA PRO A 470 -13.84 10.29 21.06
C PRO A 470 -14.52 9.89 22.37
N SER A 471 -15.77 10.29 22.56
CA SER A 471 -16.59 9.93 23.73
C SER A 471 -17.35 8.61 23.57
N ALA A 472 -17.07 7.82 22.52
CA ALA A 472 -17.74 6.53 22.30
C ALA A 472 -17.56 5.59 23.49
N SER A 473 -18.61 4.84 23.83
CA SER A 473 -18.61 3.90 24.95
C SER A 473 -18.04 2.51 24.59
N SER A 474 -17.72 2.29 23.33
CA SER A 474 -17.26 1.00 22.79
C SER A 474 -16.10 1.20 21.83
N ALA A 475 -15.08 0.35 21.96
CA ALA A 475 -13.88 0.39 21.12
C ALA A 475 -14.19 0.15 19.64
N LEU A 476 -15.32 -0.48 19.35
CA LEU A 476 -15.79 -0.84 18.01
C LEU A 476 -17.14 -0.18 17.69
N GLU A 477 -17.40 1.02 18.22
CA GLU A 477 -18.60 1.79 17.88
C GLU A 477 -18.69 2.00 16.35
N ASN A 478 -17.56 2.29 15.70
CA ASN A 478 -17.34 2.08 14.29
C ASN A 478 -16.54 0.77 14.07
N PRO A 479 -17.03 -0.20 13.28
CA PRO A 479 -16.38 -1.49 13.10
C PRO A 479 -15.11 -1.45 12.23
N ILE A 480 -14.76 -0.30 11.66
CA ILE A 480 -13.62 -0.10 10.76
C ILE A 480 -12.46 0.55 11.51
N ASN A 481 -12.65 1.76 12.06
CA ASN A 481 -11.60 2.50 12.76
C ASN A 481 -11.75 2.53 14.29
N GLY A 482 -12.80 1.91 14.83
CA GLY A 482 -13.12 1.92 16.25
C GLY A 482 -13.90 3.15 16.67
N HIS A 483 -13.20 4.27 16.89
CA HIS A 483 -13.74 5.61 17.01
C HIS A 483 -12.61 6.64 16.87
N GLU A 484 -12.95 7.89 16.59
CA GLU A 484 -11.97 8.98 16.57
C GLU A 484 -11.38 9.21 17.96
N ARG A 485 -10.20 9.83 18.03
CA ARG A 485 -9.48 10.07 19.30
C ARG A 485 -9.04 11.51 19.44
N VAL A 486 -8.80 11.95 20.67
CA VAL A 486 -8.09 13.21 20.92
C VAL A 486 -6.59 12.93 20.84
N ILE A 487 -5.89 13.78 20.10
CA ILE A 487 -4.43 13.72 19.92
C ILE A 487 -3.86 14.96 20.59
N GLU A 488 -3.53 14.89 21.88
CA GLU A 488 -3.11 16.06 22.65
C GLU A 488 -1.82 16.68 22.09
N GLY A 489 -0.91 15.83 21.61
CA GLY A 489 0.35 16.24 20.98
C GLY A 489 0.21 16.73 19.53
N ARG A 490 -0.95 16.49 18.90
CA ARG A 490 -1.21 16.69 17.45
C ARG A 490 -0.16 16.01 16.56
N ASP A 491 0.50 14.97 17.06
CA ASP A 491 1.71 14.33 16.51
C ASP A 491 1.46 12.97 15.86
N ASP A 492 0.19 12.64 15.61
CA ASP A 492 -0.25 11.45 14.89
C ASP A 492 -1.58 11.73 14.16
N LEU A 493 -2.04 10.81 13.33
CA LEU A 493 -3.26 10.93 12.53
C LEU A 493 -4.39 10.02 13.05
N GLN A 494 -5.63 10.41 12.76
CA GLN A 494 -6.81 9.56 12.98
C GLN A 494 -6.70 8.27 12.15
N TYR A 495 -7.13 7.16 12.72
CA TYR A 495 -7.00 5.85 12.07
C TYR A 495 -7.93 5.72 10.87
N ALA A 496 -7.41 5.18 9.77
CA ALA A 496 -8.23 4.72 8.66
C ALA A 496 -8.96 3.43 9.04
N CYS A 497 -8.26 2.53 9.71
CA CYS A 497 -8.82 1.26 10.17
C CYS A 497 -8.01 0.68 11.34
N ILE A 498 -8.63 -0.27 12.05
CA ILE A 498 -8.03 -1.04 13.12
C ILE A 498 -8.32 -2.53 12.95
N TYR A 499 -7.51 -3.39 13.56
CA TYR A 499 -7.71 -4.85 13.55
C TYR A 499 -7.25 -5.47 14.87
N PRO A 500 -7.87 -6.57 15.31
CA PRO A 500 -7.58 -7.14 16.63
C PRO A 500 -6.15 -7.67 16.72
N LEU A 501 -5.49 -7.43 17.85
CA LEU A 501 -4.28 -8.16 18.21
C LEU A 501 -4.66 -9.57 18.69
N ARG A 502 -3.93 -10.59 18.25
CA ARG A 502 -4.11 -11.96 18.76
C ARG A 502 -3.87 -12.04 20.26
N VAL A 503 -2.84 -11.33 20.70
CA VAL A 503 -2.43 -11.22 22.08
C VAL A 503 -2.44 -9.73 22.41
N PRO A 504 -3.37 -9.26 23.26
CA PRO A 504 -3.36 -7.89 23.73
C PRO A 504 -2.01 -7.56 24.38
N LYS A 505 -1.48 -6.37 24.10
CA LYS A 505 -0.19 -5.92 24.63
C LYS A 505 -0.40 -5.12 25.91
N ALA A 506 0.36 -5.44 26.95
CA ALA A 506 0.42 -4.63 28.16
C ALA A 506 1.43 -3.49 27.95
N CYS A 507 0.95 -2.25 27.96
CA CYS A 507 1.77 -1.08 27.60
C CYS A 507 2.60 -0.50 28.77
N MET A 508 2.48 -1.05 29.99
CA MET A 508 3.25 -0.54 31.13
C MET A 508 4.76 -0.66 30.88
N GLY A 509 5.44 0.49 30.75
CA GLY A 509 6.88 0.56 30.48
C GLY A 509 7.30 0.26 29.04
N GLN A 510 6.33 0.18 28.11
CA GLN A 510 6.60 -0.02 26.68
C GLN A 510 6.28 1.28 25.92
N PRO A 511 7.30 2.08 25.56
CA PRO A 511 7.08 3.38 24.92
C PRO A 511 6.48 3.27 23.52
N ASP A 512 6.67 2.14 22.84
CA ASP A 512 6.17 1.88 21.49
C ASP A 512 4.75 1.29 21.47
N CYS A 513 4.02 1.41 22.59
CA CYS A 513 2.69 0.86 22.80
C CYS A 513 1.66 1.98 22.87
N GLU A 514 0.58 1.85 22.11
CA GLU A 514 -0.43 2.91 21.89
C GLU A 514 -1.19 3.32 23.16
N CYS A 515 -1.13 2.50 24.22
CA CYS A 515 -1.80 2.75 25.51
C CYS A 515 -0.82 3.12 26.64
N ALA A 516 0.39 3.57 26.31
CA ALA A 516 1.37 4.10 27.26
C ALA A 516 1.32 5.63 27.40
N GLY A 517 0.62 6.34 26.49
CA GLY A 517 0.65 7.80 26.36
C GLY A 517 -0.56 8.54 26.94
N VAL A 518 -0.52 9.87 26.82
CA VAL A 518 -1.57 10.79 27.30
C VAL A 518 -2.89 10.64 26.56
N ASP A 519 -2.85 10.16 25.31
CA ASP A 519 -4.04 9.98 24.47
C ASP A 519 -4.83 8.71 24.80
N ALA A 520 -4.27 7.81 25.63
CA ALA A 520 -4.89 6.54 25.99
C ALA A 520 -6.36 6.66 26.49
N PRO A 521 -6.78 7.70 27.25
CA PRO A 521 -8.17 7.87 27.70
C PRO A 521 -9.21 8.17 26.60
N THR A 522 -8.80 8.33 25.34
CA THR A 522 -9.71 8.53 24.19
C THR A 522 -9.36 7.66 22.99
N ASN A 523 -8.40 6.74 23.15
CA ASN A 523 -7.88 5.92 22.05
C ASN A 523 -8.64 4.58 21.99
N PRO A 524 -9.30 4.23 20.86
CA PRO A 524 -10.08 2.98 20.75
C PRO A 524 -9.24 1.73 20.99
N LEU A 525 -7.93 1.79 20.73
CA LEU A 525 -7.02 0.67 20.94
C LEU A 525 -6.87 0.31 22.43
N CYS A 526 -7.21 1.25 23.32
CA CYS A 526 -7.01 1.21 24.77
C CYS A 526 -8.31 1.05 25.56
N GLN A 527 -9.45 1.03 24.88
CA GLN A 527 -10.76 0.90 25.50
C GLN A 527 -11.10 -0.57 25.77
N ASN A 528 -11.48 -0.85 27.01
CA ASN A 528 -11.90 -2.16 27.47
C ASN A 528 -13.32 -2.48 27.03
N PRO A 529 -13.71 -3.77 27.03
CA PRO A 529 -15.08 -4.18 26.70
C PRO A 529 -16.17 -3.58 27.61
N ASP A 530 -15.81 -3.11 28.81
CA ASP A 530 -16.71 -2.41 29.73
C ASP A 530 -16.78 -0.88 29.49
N GLY A 531 -16.10 -0.39 28.45
CA GLY A 531 -16.03 1.02 28.05
C GLY A 531 -14.97 1.84 28.78
N SER A 532 -14.30 1.29 29.81
CA SER A 532 -13.22 1.96 30.52
C SER A 532 -11.93 1.98 29.71
N TYR A 533 -11.06 2.98 29.89
CA TYR A 533 -9.75 3.02 29.25
C TYR A 533 -8.67 2.45 30.17
N GLY A 534 -7.66 1.79 29.59
CA GLY A 534 -6.55 1.21 30.36
C GLY A 534 -5.27 1.05 29.56
N ALA A 535 -4.23 0.54 30.23
CA ALA A 535 -2.89 0.37 29.65
C ALA A 535 -2.72 -0.93 28.85
N THR A 536 -3.80 -1.45 28.24
CA THR A 536 -3.75 -2.66 27.41
C THR A 536 -4.19 -2.32 26.00
N GLN A 537 -3.26 -2.45 25.05
CA GLN A 537 -3.55 -2.31 23.64
C GLN A 537 -4.20 -3.60 23.12
N ARG A 538 -5.38 -3.48 22.53
CA ARG A 538 -6.20 -4.62 22.06
C ARG A 538 -6.24 -4.74 20.55
N PHE A 539 -5.92 -3.66 19.85
CA PHE A 539 -5.99 -3.55 18.40
C PHE A 539 -4.69 -2.93 17.87
N ALA A 540 -4.31 -3.33 16.67
CA ALA A 540 -3.36 -2.62 15.82
C ALA A 540 -4.14 -1.66 14.91
N ARG A 541 -3.44 -0.70 14.30
CA ARG A 541 -4.02 0.41 13.55
C ARG A 541 -3.32 0.62 12.22
N ALA A 542 -3.96 1.41 11.38
CA ALA A 542 -3.33 2.05 10.22
C ALA A 542 -3.91 3.45 10.03
N VAL A 543 -3.11 4.36 9.49
CA VAL A 543 -3.52 5.70 9.04
C VAL A 543 -3.59 5.71 7.50
N PRO A 544 -4.25 6.69 6.86
CA PRO A 544 -4.39 6.71 5.40
C PRO A 544 -3.04 6.75 4.67
N ALA A 545 -2.77 5.75 3.82
CA ALA A 545 -1.54 5.65 3.02
C ALA A 545 -1.70 6.32 1.63
N THR A 546 -2.06 7.61 1.62
CA THR A 546 -2.59 8.27 0.42
C THR A 546 -1.61 8.35 -0.75
N ARG A 547 -0.32 8.53 -0.50
CA ARG A 547 0.69 8.69 -1.55
C ARG A 547 1.00 7.38 -2.27
N PRO A 548 1.27 6.23 -1.61
CA PRO A 548 1.37 4.95 -2.30
C PRO A 548 0.09 4.58 -3.06
N LEU A 549 -1.08 4.86 -2.49
CA LEU A 549 -2.38 4.65 -3.15
C LEU A 549 -2.49 5.50 -4.44
N ALA A 550 -2.03 6.75 -4.43
CA ALA A 550 -2.02 7.60 -5.61
C ALA A 550 -1.10 7.07 -6.73
N VAL A 551 0.09 6.55 -6.38
CA VAL A 551 0.94 5.86 -7.37
C VAL A 551 0.23 4.63 -7.95
N MET A 552 -0.39 3.81 -7.10
CA MET A 552 -1.11 2.61 -7.53
C MET A 552 -2.31 2.92 -8.44
N LYS A 553 -3.02 4.02 -8.21
CA LYS A 553 -4.07 4.52 -9.10
C LYS A 553 -3.54 4.75 -10.52
N GLU A 554 -2.43 5.47 -10.64
CA GLU A 554 -1.83 5.81 -11.94
C GLU A 554 -1.23 4.58 -12.66
N LEU A 555 -0.75 3.58 -11.91
CA LEU A 555 -0.23 2.34 -12.47
C LEU A 555 -1.31 1.39 -13.02
N GLY A 556 -2.59 1.59 -12.67
CA GLY A 556 -3.72 0.86 -13.22
C GLY A 556 -3.55 -0.68 -13.13
N THR A 557 -3.45 -1.36 -14.28
CA THR A 557 -3.34 -2.83 -14.34
C THR A 557 -2.07 -3.40 -13.71
N GLN A 558 -1.03 -2.58 -13.49
CA GLN A 558 0.21 -3.01 -12.85
C GLN A 558 0.09 -3.01 -11.32
N ALA A 559 -0.97 -2.42 -10.76
CA ALA A 559 -1.13 -2.25 -9.32
C ALA A 559 -2.14 -3.22 -8.70
N VAL A 560 -1.88 -3.56 -7.44
CA VAL A 560 -2.76 -4.35 -6.58
C VAL A 560 -2.83 -3.69 -5.22
N VAL A 561 -4.03 -3.35 -4.76
CA VAL A 561 -4.25 -2.69 -3.48
C VAL A 561 -4.96 -3.65 -2.52
N ALA A 562 -4.41 -3.81 -1.34
CA ALA A 562 -5.02 -4.52 -0.23
C ALA A 562 -4.84 -3.74 1.08
N SER A 563 -5.69 -4.04 2.05
CA SER A 563 -5.63 -3.42 3.38
C SER A 563 -4.64 -4.15 4.29
N ILE A 564 -3.91 -3.38 5.08
CA ILE A 564 -3.13 -3.89 6.22
C ILE A 564 -4.00 -4.28 7.43
N CYS A 565 -5.23 -3.77 7.49
CA CYS A 565 -6.19 -4.10 8.54
C CYS A 565 -6.85 -5.45 8.25
N ALA A 566 -6.29 -6.51 8.82
CA ALA A 566 -6.74 -7.88 8.55
C ALA A 566 -8.14 -8.17 9.11
N ASP A 567 -9.02 -8.79 8.30
CA ASP A 567 -10.35 -9.25 8.73
C ASP A 567 -10.25 -10.37 9.79
N LYS A 568 -9.28 -11.29 9.62
CA LYS A 568 -9.06 -12.39 10.55
C LYS A 568 -7.60 -12.50 10.95
N VAL A 569 -7.38 -12.64 12.25
CA VAL A 569 -6.05 -12.86 12.82
C VAL A 569 -5.93 -14.18 13.57
N GLY A 570 -7.03 -14.89 13.83
CA GLY A 570 -7.02 -15.98 14.82
C GLY A 570 -6.32 -17.27 14.39
N SER A 571 -6.40 -17.64 13.11
CA SER A 571 -5.83 -18.91 12.62
C SER A 571 -5.43 -18.82 11.15
N PRO A 572 -4.19 -19.24 10.80
CA PRO A 572 -3.73 -19.32 9.41
C PRO A 572 -4.62 -20.16 8.50
N ALA A 573 -5.45 -21.06 9.01
CA ALA A 573 -6.34 -21.87 8.18
C ALA A 573 -7.55 -21.09 7.62
N GLN A 574 -7.86 -19.91 8.16
CA GLN A 574 -9.04 -19.14 7.74
C GLN A 574 -8.83 -18.51 6.35
N PRO A 575 -9.88 -18.38 5.51
CA PRO A 575 -9.74 -17.84 4.15
C PRO A 575 -9.20 -16.41 4.11
N THR A 576 -9.67 -15.54 5.00
CA THR A 576 -9.29 -14.11 5.09
C THR A 576 -8.25 -13.85 6.18
N PHE A 577 -7.49 -14.88 6.56
CA PHE A 577 -6.43 -14.73 7.53
C PHE A 577 -5.32 -13.81 7.04
N GLY A 578 -4.89 -12.88 7.91
CA GLY A 578 -3.76 -12.00 7.65
C GLY A 578 -3.89 -11.34 6.28
N TYR A 579 -2.93 -11.61 5.41
CA TYR A 579 -2.86 -11.02 4.07
C TYR A 579 -3.15 -12.01 2.94
N ARG A 580 -3.80 -13.15 3.22
CA ARG A 580 -4.25 -14.09 2.18
C ARG A 580 -5.08 -13.42 1.07
N PRO A 581 -6.02 -12.49 1.38
CA PRO A 581 -6.74 -11.78 0.33
C PRO A 581 -5.83 -10.98 -0.60
N ALA A 582 -4.75 -10.38 -0.05
CA ALA A 582 -3.73 -9.65 -0.84
C ALA A 582 -2.95 -10.60 -1.76
N VAL A 583 -2.56 -11.77 -1.24
CA VAL A 583 -1.91 -12.84 -2.02
C VAL A 583 -2.81 -13.30 -3.16
N ASP A 584 -4.09 -13.57 -2.89
CA ASP A 584 -5.03 -14.06 -3.90
C ASP A 584 -5.23 -13.06 -5.05
N VAL A 585 -5.35 -11.76 -4.75
CA VAL A 585 -5.50 -10.73 -5.80
C VAL A 585 -4.19 -10.46 -6.54
N LEU A 586 -3.03 -10.56 -5.88
CA LEU A 586 -1.72 -10.50 -6.53
C LEU A 586 -1.56 -11.65 -7.54
N LEU A 587 -1.79 -12.89 -7.12
CA LEU A 587 -1.68 -14.07 -7.98
C LEU A 587 -2.65 -14.00 -9.16
N ARG A 588 -3.89 -13.57 -8.91
CA ARG A 588 -4.88 -13.33 -9.97
C ARG A 588 -4.43 -12.28 -10.99
N SER A 589 -3.65 -11.29 -10.57
CA SER A 589 -3.15 -10.21 -11.43
C SER A 589 -1.97 -10.68 -12.29
N ILE A 590 -1.06 -11.48 -11.71
CA ILE A 590 0.14 -11.94 -12.41
C ILE A 590 -0.05 -13.22 -13.22
N ARG A 591 -1.06 -14.06 -12.94
CA ARG A 591 -1.26 -15.38 -13.59
C ARG A 591 -1.24 -15.37 -15.12
N ARG A 592 -1.75 -14.31 -15.76
CA ARG A 592 -1.78 -14.20 -17.24
C ARG A 592 -0.40 -13.92 -17.83
N ARG A 593 0.56 -13.54 -16.98
CA ARG A 593 1.95 -13.22 -17.26
C ARG A 593 2.91 -14.31 -16.77
N LEU A 594 2.41 -15.35 -16.10
CA LEU A 594 3.18 -16.55 -15.78
C LEU A 594 3.02 -17.60 -16.89
N ALA A 595 3.93 -18.57 -16.93
CA ALA A 595 3.88 -19.70 -17.85
C ALA A 595 2.54 -20.47 -17.76
N SER A 596 2.05 -20.94 -18.90
CA SER A 596 0.80 -21.69 -19.00
C SER A 596 1.00 -23.13 -18.52
N PRO A 597 0.02 -23.78 -17.85
CA PRO A 597 0.13 -25.19 -17.48
C PRO A 597 0.28 -26.14 -18.70
N ASP A 598 -0.24 -25.72 -19.85
CA ASP A 598 -0.25 -26.51 -21.10
C ASP A 598 0.94 -26.20 -22.03
N GLY A 599 1.90 -25.35 -21.59
CA GLY A 599 2.94 -24.75 -22.43
C GLY A 599 4.35 -25.03 -21.96
#